data_AF-A0A6L8HZ37-F1
#
_entry.id   AF-A0A6L8HZ37-F1
#
_cell.length_a   1.000
_cell.length_b   1.000
_cell.length_c   1.000
_cell.angle_alpha   90.00
_cell.angle_beta   90.00
_cell.angle_gamma   90.00
#
_symmetry.space_group_name_H-M   'P 1'
#
loop_
_entity.id
_entity.type
_entity.pdbx_description
1 polymer ?
#
loop_
_entity_poly.entity_id
_entity_poly.type
_entity_poly.pdbx_seq_one_letter_code
_entity_poly.pdbx_strand_id
1 'polypeptide(L)' 'MADHKHGEMEISDQEAVFSGFVTWVKNVTIVCFLVLIFLAVFNS' A
#
# COMPACT_ATOMS: atom_id res chain seq x y z
N MET A 1 -29.58 19.67 4.22
CA MET A 1 -28.56 18.94 3.46
C MET A 1 -27.34 19.84 3.51
N ALA A 2 -26.28 19.45 4.22
CA ALA A 2 -25.12 20.33 4.38
C ALA A 2 -24.58 20.67 2.99
N ASP A 3 -24.40 21.95 2.70
CA ASP A 3 -23.86 22.44 1.42
C ASP A 3 -22.42 21.94 1.27
N HIS A 4 -22.26 20.76 0.66
CA HIS A 4 -20.96 20.20 0.34
C HIS A 4 -20.48 20.80 -0.98
N LYS A 5 -19.42 21.63 -0.91
CA LYS A 5 -18.74 22.12 -2.10
C LYS A 5 -17.87 21.02 -2.67
N HIS A 6 -18.15 20.66 -3.93
CA HIS A 6 -17.41 19.65 -4.65
C HIS A 6 -15.91 19.99 -4.68
N GLY A 7 -15.06 19.06 -4.24
CA GLY A 7 -13.61 19.23 -4.22
C GLY A 7 -13.03 19.88 -2.96
N GLU A 8 -13.86 20.39 -2.06
CA GLU A 8 -13.44 20.93 -0.76
C GLU A 8 -13.66 19.92 0.38
N MET A 9 -13.77 18.63 0.05
CA MET A 9 -13.83 17.58 1.06
C MET A 9 -12.47 17.43 1.72
N GLU A 10 -12.43 17.39 3.04
CA GLU A 10 -11.23 16.97 3.78
C GLU A 10 -10.90 15.51 3.42
N ILE A 11 -9.69 15.27 2.95
CA ILE A 11 -9.22 13.95 2.47
C ILE A 11 -8.03 13.38 3.26
N SER A 12 -7.76 13.92 4.45
CA SER A 12 -6.60 13.55 5.26
C SER A 12 -6.53 12.06 5.59
N ASP A 13 -7.68 11.43 5.86
CA ASP A 13 -7.76 9.98 6.09
C ASP A 13 -7.40 9.17 4.84
N GLN A 14 -7.87 9.60 3.67
CA GLN A 14 -7.62 8.95 2.38
C GLN A 14 -6.14 9.04 2.01
N GLU A 15 -5.52 10.20 2.23
CA GLU A 15 -4.08 10.39 2.02
C GLU A 15 -3.24 9.51 2.95
N ALA A 16 -3.62 9.43 4.23
CA ALA A 16 -2.94 8.56 5.20
C ALA A 16 -3.05 7.08 4.82
N VAL A 17 -4.25 6.64 4.41
CA VAL A 17 -4.49 5.28 3.93
C VAL A 17 -3.68 4.99 2.67
N PHE A 18 -3.62 5.91 1.70
CA PHE A 18 -2.83 5.72 0.49
C PHE A 18 -1.33 5.59 0.79
N SER A 19 -0.79 6.44 1.66
CA SER A 19 0.60 6.35 2.12
C SER A 19 0.89 5.01 2.82
N GLY A 20 -0.02 4.57 3.68
CA GLY A 20 0.03 3.26 4.32
C GLY A 20 -0.01 2.11 3.31
N PHE A 21 -0.90 2.18 2.32
CA PHE A 21 -1.03 1.21 1.25
C PHE A 21 0.26 1.08 0.42
N VAL A 22 0.86 2.19 0.01
CA VAL A 22 2.13 2.18 -0.75
C VAL A 22 3.25 1.52 0.06
N THR A 23 3.33 1.84 1.35
CA THR A 23 4.31 1.22 2.26
C THR A 23 4.08 -0.28 2.41
N TRP A 24 2.82 -0.70 2.55
CA TRP A 24 2.45 -2.11 2.67
C TRP A 24 2.79 -2.89 1.39
N VAL A 25 2.41 -2.38 0.21
CA VAL A 25 2.72 -3.01 -1.09
C VAL A 25 4.22 -3.19 -1.25
N LYS A 26 5.02 -2.15 -0.98
CA LYS A 26 6.49 -2.23 -1.03
C LYS A 26 7.02 -3.36 -0.17
N ASN A 27 6.55 -3.47 1.08
CA ASN A 27 7.01 -4.49 2.01
C ASN A 27 6.60 -5.90 1.55
N VAL A 28 5.38 -6.07 1.06
CA VAL A 28 4.91 -7.35 0.50
C VAL A 28 5.72 -7.75 -0.72
N THR A 29 6.02 -6.82 -1.63
CA THR A 29 6.87 -7.07 -2.80
C THR A 29 8.26 -7.57 -2.39
N ILE A 30 8.89 -6.94 -1.39
CA ILE A 30 10.18 -7.39 -0.85
C ILE A 30 10.07 -8.82 -0.29
N VAL A 31 9.04 -9.11 0.50
CA VAL A 31 8.82 -10.45 1.08
C VAL A 31 8.64 -11.50 -0.01
N CYS A 32 7.85 -11.21 -1.06
CA CYS A 32 7.68 -12.11 -2.19
C CYS A 32 9.01 -12.43 -2.87
N PHE A 33 9.87 -11.43 -3.11
CA PHE A 33 11.19 -11.68 -3.68
C PHE A 33 12.08 -12.51 -2.76
N LEU A 34 12.08 -12.24 -1.45
CA LEU A 34 12.84 -13.04 -0.48
C LEU A 34 12.39 -14.51 -0.49
N VAL A 35 11.08 -14.77 -0.54
CA VAL A 35 10.52 -16.13 -0.63
C VAL A 35 10.92 -16.79 -1.94
N LEU A 36 10.81 -16.09 -3.08
CA LEU A 36 11.21 -16.65 -4.37
C LEU A 36 12.70 -16.98 -4.43
N ILE A 37 13.57 -16.10 -3.92
CA ILE A 37 15.01 -16.35 -3.84
C ILE A 37 15.31 -17.53 -2.92
N PHE A 38 14.65 -17.61 -1.76
CA PHE A 38 14.79 -18.74 -0.84
C PHE A 38 14.40 -20.06 -1.52
N LEU A 39 13.23 -20.11 -2.17
CA LEU A 39 12.80 -21.30 -2.91
C LEU A 39 13.77 -21.65 -4.04
N ALA A 40 14.29 -20.67 -4.76
CA ALA A 40 15.27 -20.91 -5.82
C ALA A 40 16.61 -21.48 -5.30
N VAL A 41 17.03 -21.11 -4.09
CA VAL A 41 18.29 -21.62 -3.51
C VAL A 41 18.10 -23.00 -2.87
N PHE A 42 16.99 -23.22 -2.17
CA PHE A 42 16.79 -24.41 -1.34
C PHE A 42 15.88 -25.47 -1.95
N ASN A 43 15.10 -25.13 -2.98
CA ASN A 43 14.19 -26.02 -3.70
C ASN A 43 14.46 -26.00 -5.21
N SER A 44 15.71 -25.71 -5.61
CA SER A 44 16.25 -25.95 -6.95
C SER A 44 16.74 -27.38 -7.10
#